data_AF-A0A658NLY0-F1
#
_entry.id   AF-A0A658NLY0-F1
#
_cell.length_a   1.000
_cell.length_b   1.000
_cell.length_c   1.000
_cell.angle_alpha   90.00
_cell.angle_beta   90.00
_cell.angle_gamma   90.00
#
_symmetry.space_group_name_H-M   'P 1'
#
loop_
_entity.id
_entity.type
_entity.pdbx_description
1 polymer ?
#
loop_
_entity_poly.entity_id
_entity_poly.type
_entity_poly.pdbx_seq_one_letter_code
_entity_poly.pdbx_strand_id
1 'polypeptide(L)' 'AHYLAARKADKKLLLILTDGQPSDVDAQDERRLIEDARQAVKEMDQEGIFAYCISLDPKADDYVTDIFGRQYTVIDNIQR' A
#
# COMPACT_ATOMS: atom_id res chain seq x y z
N ALA A 1 -4.64 -10.18 7.40
CA ALA A 1 -5.07 -10.49 6.02
C ALA A 1 -5.74 -11.88 5.90
N HIS A 2 -6.79 -12.18 6.67
CA HIS A 2 -7.29 -13.56 6.77
C HIS A 2 -8.18 -14.02 5.58
N TYR A 3 -8.88 -13.08 4.94
CA TYR A 3 -9.84 -13.41 3.87
C TYR A 3 -9.18 -13.75 2.53
N LEU A 4 -8.15 -13.00 2.11
CA LEU A 4 -7.46 -13.24 0.84
C LEU A 4 -6.54 -14.45 0.93
N ALA A 5 -5.79 -14.59 2.03
CA ALA A 5 -4.89 -15.70 2.26
C ALA A 5 -5.60 -17.07 2.18
N ALA A 6 -6.81 -17.17 2.73
CA ALA A 6 -7.59 -18.41 2.76
C ALA A 6 -8.26 -18.79 1.41
N ARG A 7 -8.26 -17.90 0.40
CA ARG A 7 -8.92 -18.19 -0.89
C ARG A 7 -8.00 -19.01 -1.79
N LYS A 8 -8.56 -20.05 -2.41
CA LYS A 8 -7.92 -20.73 -3.54
C LYS A 8 -8.08 -19.86 -4.79
N ALA A 9 -6.99 -19.27 -5.24
CA ALA A 9 -6.90 -18.49 -6.48
C ALA A 9 -5.46 -18.53 -6.98
N ASP A 10 -5.28 -18.53 -8.31
CA ASP A 10 -3.95 -18.53 -8.93
C ASP A 10 -3.20 -17.22 -8.69
N LYS A 11 -3.94 -16.11 -8.53
CA LYS A 11 -3.40 -14.80 -8.15
C LYS A 11 -4.31 -14.14 -7.12
N LYS A 12 -3.71 -13.59 -6.07
CA LYS A 12 -4.39 -12.79 -5.05
C LYS A 12 -3.90 -11.35 -5.18
N LEU A 13 -4.79 -10.43 -5.51
CA LEU A 13 -4.48 -9.01 -5.67
C LEU A 13 -5.20 -8.22 -4.57
N LEU A 14 -4.45 -7.41 -3.82
CA LEU A 14 -4.97 -6.37 -2.95
C LEU A 14 -4.71 -5.02 -3.62
N LEU A 15 -5.77 -4.40 -4.13
CA LEU A 15 -5.72 -3.05 -4.67
C LEU A 15 -6.05 -2.06 -3.55
N ILE A 16 -5.15 -1.13 -3.30
CA ILE A 16 -5.29 -0.08 -2.29
C ILE A 16 -5.55 1.22 -3.05
N LEU A 17 -6.64 1.91 -2.71
CA LEU A 17 -6.96 3.23 -3.24
C LEU A 17 -6.97 4.20 -2.06
N THR A 18 -6.08 5.18 -2.06
CA THR A 18 -5.89 6.14 -0.95
C THR A 18 -5.63 7.55 -1.48
N ASP A 19 -5.92 8.56 -0.68
CA ASP A 19 -5.61 9.97 -0.91
C ASP A 19 -4.57 10.51 0.08
N GLY A 20 -3.90 9.64 0.83
CA GLY A 20 -2.89 10.04 1.80
C GLY A 20 -1.98 8.93 2.31
N GLN A 21 -1.03 9.35 3.13
CA GLN A 21 -0.01 8.53 3.77
C GLN A 21 -0.54 7.75 4.99
N PRO A 22 0.16 6.70 5.45
CA PRO A 22 -0.20 6.00 6.68
C PRO A 22 -0.26 6.93 7.90
N SER A 23 -1.27 6.76 8.76
CA SER A 23 -1.52 7.60 9.94
C SER A 23 -1.98 6.77 11.13
N ASP A 24 -1.53 7.12 12.34
CA ASP A 24 -2.00 6.55 13.60
C ASP A 24 -2.08 7.66 14.66
N VAL A 25 -3.08 7.62 15.53
CA VAL A 25 -3.37 8.65 16.53
C VAL A 25 -2.26 8.77 17.56
N ASP A 26 -1.64 7.64 17.92
CA ASP A 26 -0.65 7.57 18.99
C ASP A 26 0.80 7.48 18.47
N ALA A 27 1.00 7.50 17.15
CA ALA A 27 2.32 7.47 16.54
C ALA A 27 2.88 8.88 16.36
N GLN A 28 4.01 9.13 17.01
CA GLN A 28 4.72 10.41 16.88
C GLN A 28 5.71 10.45 15.70
N ASP A 29 6.07 9.28 15.15
CA ASP A 29 7.08 9.15 14.10
C ASP A 29 6.44 8.65 12.79
N GLU A 30 6.31 9.57 11.84
CA GLU A 30 5.79 9.30 10.50
C GLU A 30 6.63 8.26 9.74
N ARG A 31 7.96 8.22 9.96
CA ARG A 31 8.82 7.22 9.30
C ARG A 31 8.51 5.82 9.77
N ARG A 32 8.20 5.65 11.06
CA ARG A 32 7.83 4.34 11.61
C ARG A 32 6.56 3.82 10.96
N LEU A 33 5.59 4.69 10.68
CA LEU A 33 4.35 4.30 10.00
C LEU A 33 4.60 3.83 8.56
N ILE A 34 5.53 4.48 7.84
CA ILE A 34 5.96 4.06 6.50
C ILE A 34 6.67 2.70 6.56
N GLU A 35 7.57 2.52 7.52
CA GLU A 35 8.31 1.25 7.70
C GLU A 35 7.40 0.09 8.07
N ASP A 36 6.43 0.32 8.96
CA ASP A 36 5.43 -0.67 9.37
C ASP A 36 4.54 -1.06 8.18
N ALA A 37 4.08 -0.08 7.40
CA ALA A 37 3.30 -0.34 6.19
C ALA A 37 4.11 -1.13 5.14
N ARG A 38 5.39 -0.78 4.95
CA ARG A 38 6.31 -1.51 4.07
C ARG A 38 6.50 -2.96 4.52
N GLN A 39 6.63 -3.18 5.82
CA GLN A 39 6.76 -4.52 6.40
C GLN A 39 5.48 -5.34 6.15
N ALA A 40 4.30 -4.74 6.31
CA ALA A 40 3.03 -5.40 5.98
C ALA A 40 2.92 -5.79 4.50
N VAL A 41 3.35 -4.92 3.57
CA VAL A 41 3.40 -5.24 2.13
C VAL A 41 4.32 -6.43 1.85
N LYS A 42 5.50 -6.45 2.48
CA LYS A 42 6.45 -7.54 2.34
C LYS A 42 5.89 -8.88 2.86
N GLU A 43 5.19 -8.87 3.98
CA GLU A 43 4.52 -10.06 4.52
C GLU A 43 3.42 -10.57 3.60
N MET A 44 2.63 -9.66 3.02
CA MET A 44 1.61 -10.03 2.03
C MET A 44 2.22 -10.69 0.78
N ASP A 45 3.35 -10.17 0.28
CA ASP A 45 4.07 -10.77 -0.84
C ASP A 45 4.56 -12.20 -0.51
N GLN A 46 5.05 -12.42 0.72
CA GLN A 46 5.41 -13.76 1.20
C GLN A 46 4.23 -14.73 1.29
N GLU A 47 3.01 -14.22 1.51
CA GLU A 47 1.77 -14.99 1.47
C GLU A 47 1.19 -15.19 0.04
N GLY A 48 1.89 -14.70 -0.99
CA GLY A 48 1.44 -14.74 -2.38
C GLY A 48 0.29 -13.77 -2.66
N ILE A 49 0.16 -12.72 -1.85
CA ILE A 49 -0.81 -11.64 -2.02
C ILE A 49 -0.07 -10.44 -2.59
N PHE A 50 -0.36 -10.12 -3.85
CA PHE A 50 0.21 -8.97 -4.53
C PHE A 50 -0.53 -7.71 -4.10
N ALA A 51 0.16 -6.80 -3.40
CA ALA A 51 -0.36 -5.49 -3.06
C ALA A 51 -0.03 -4.48 -4.17
N TYR A 52 -1.00 -3.64 -4.55
CA TYR A 52 -0.79 -2.56 -5.51
C TYR A 52 -1.51 -1.29 -5.02
N CYS A 53 -0.81 -0.16 -4.99
CA CYS A 53 -1.37 1.10 -4.51
C CYS A 53 -1.73 2.05 -5.67
N ILE A 54 -2.92 2.62 -5.61
CA ILE A 54 -3.32 3.77 -6.42
C ILE A 54 -3.48 4.93 -5.44
N SER A 55 -2.60 5.91 -5.53
CA SER A 55 -2.68 7.13 -4.72
C SER A 55 -3.29 8.26 -5.52
N LEU A 56 -4.19 9.02 -4.90
CA LEU A 56 -4.77 10.26 -5.43
C LEU A 56 -4.04 11.50 -4.90
N ASP A 57 -3.02 11.32 -4.05
CA ASP A 57 -2.20 12.39 -3.51
C ASP A 57 -1.04 12.69 -4.48
N PRO A 58 -0.97 13.89 -5.08
CA PRO A 58 0.11 14.27 -6.01
C PRO A 58 1.50 14.28 -5.37
N LYS A 59 1.59 14.26 -4.04
CA LYS A 59 2.85 14.22 -3.29
C LYS A 59 3.20 12.82 -2.81
N ALA A 60 2.45 11.81 -3.26
CA ALA A 60 2.56 10.47 -2.72
C ALA A 60 3.84 9.75 -3.08
N ASP A 61 4.50 10.15 -4.18
CA ASP A 61 5.62 9.44 -4.80
C ASP A 61 6.67 8.97 -3.79
N ASP A 62 7.05 9.80 -2.83
CA ASP A 62 8.09 9.47 -1.85
C ASP A 62 7.65 8.31 -0.92
N TYR A 63 6.53 8.44 -0.22
CA TYR A 63 6.12 7.43 0.77
C TYR A 63 5.56 6.16 0.13
N VAL A 64 4.86 6.27 -1.02
CA VAL A 64 4.33 5.07 -1.69
C VAL A 64 5.44 4.24 -2.33
N THR A 65 6.53 4.88 -2.78
CA THR A 65 7.72 4.16 -3.25
C THR A 65 8.36 3.37 -2.11
N ASP A 66 8.47 3.97 -0.92
CA ASP A 66 9.03 3.29 0.24
C ASP A 66 8.18 2.09 0.68
N ILE A 67 6.85 2.19 0.60
CA ILE A 67 5.92 1.13 1.04
C ILE A 67 5.75 0.03 -0.01
N PHE A 68 5.52 0.41 -1.27
CA PHE A 68 5.10 -0.49 -2.36
C PHE A 68 6.20 -0.74 -3.41
N GLY A 69 7.37 -0.12 -3.29
CA GLY A 69 8.44 -0.22 -4.28
C GLY A 69 7.97 0.29 -5.64
N ARG A 70 7.86 -0.61 -6.63
CA ARG A 70 7.38 -0.28 -7.99
C ARG A 70 5.90 -0.61 -8.22
N GLN A 71 5.19 -1.05 -7.16
CA GLN A 71 3.81 -1.55 -7.25
C GLN A 71 2.82 -0.44 -6.88
N TYR A 72 2.95 0.72 -7.51
CA TYR A 72 2.01 1.82 -7.30
C TYR A 72 1.77 2.64 -8.57
N THR A 73 0.70 3.43 -8.56
CA THR A 73 0.41 4.52 -9.49
C THR A 73 -0.04 5.74 -8.68
N VAL A 74 0.50 6.91 -8.98
CA VAL A 74 -0.03 8.19 -8.49
C VAL A 74 -0.89 8.81 -9.59
N ILE A 75 -2.13 9.16 -9.25
CA ILE A 75 -3.07 9.82 -10.15
C ILE A 75 -3.19 11.28 -9.70
N ASP A 76 -2.60 12.17 -10.49
CA ASP A 76 -2.62 13.62 -10.28
C ASP A 76 -3.69 14.34 -11.12
N ASN A 77 -4.27 13.66 -12.11
CA ASN A 77 -5.29 14.21 -13.00
C ASN A 77 -6.49 13.27 -13.16
N ILE A 78 -7.57 13.57 -12.42
CA ILE A 78 -8.86 12.86 -12.56
C ILE A 78 -9.68 13.58 -13.62
N GLN A 79 -9.71 13.05 -14.84
CA GLN A 79 -10.63 13.51 -15.88
C GLN A 79 -12.05 13.02 -15.56
N ARG A 80 -13.03 13.91 -15.66
CA ARG A 80 -14.47 13.66 -15.41
C ARG A 80 -15.18 13.05 -16.61
#